data_AF-A0A9X9A9L6-F1
#
_entry.id   AF-A0A9X9A9L6-F1
#
_cell.length_a   1.000
_cell.length_b   1.000
_cell.length_c   1.000
_cell.angle_alpha   90.00
_cell.angle_beta   90.00
_cell.angle_gamma   90.00
#
_symmetry.space_group_name_H-M   'P 1'
#
loop_
_entity.id
_entity.type
_entity.pdbx_description
1 polymer ?
#
loop_
_entity_poly.entity_id
_entity_poly.type
_entity_poly.pdbx_seq_one_letter_code
_entity_poly.pdbx_strand_id
1 'polypeptide(L)'
;QKMKWKNYVCYFVILLLLGTAVIVKPPISKAEESEVNITLLGTADIHGRFMPWDYALDGANMSGSLTQLYTVIKKVRQENPNTILVDAGDTIQGNSVELFNDKPQSPMMVAMNTMGYDAWAFGNHEFNFGLDTLKKVSEQYKGKTLAGNIYKENGERFLPAYTIVEKGGIKVGIIGMNTPMISDFEKGTDHLDGLVVKNPVEETKKEIKELE
;
A
#
# COMPACT_ATOMS: atom_id res chain seq x y z
N GLN A 1 61.66 -56.60 -68.55
CA GLN A 1 62.17 -55.76 -67.44
C GLN A 1 62.14 -54.30 -67.89
N LYS A 2 61.84 -53.39 -66.96
CA LYS A 2 60.99 -52.20 -67.13
C LYS A 2 61.51 -51.06 -68.02
N MET A 3 60.50 -50.36 -68.56
CA MET A 3 60.50 -49.26 -69.52
C MET A 3 60.46 -47.87 -68.84
N LYS A 4 60.84 -46.87 -69.64
CA LYS A 4 61.16 -45.46 -69.38
C LYS A 4 60.00 -44.51 -68.99
N TRP A 5 60.42 -43.38 -68.39
CA TRP A 5 59.95 -41.98 -68.56
C TRP A 5 58.62 -41.53 -67.94
N LYS A 6 58.60 -40.42 -67.16
CA LYS A 6 58.45 -39.00 -67.60
C LYS A 6 57.94 -38.11 -66.46
N ASN A 7 58.34 -36.84 -66.50
CA ASN A 7 58.04 -35.74 -65.57
C ASN A 7 56.54 -35.47 -65.42
N TYR A 8 56.09 -35.14 -64.20
CA TYR A 8 54.85 -34.40 -63.98
C TYR A 8 55.05 -33.30 -62.93
N VAL A 9 54.84 -32.07 -63.41
CA VAL A 9 54.70 -30.82 -62.66
C VAL A 9 53.33 -30.86 -61.96
N CYS A 10 53.31 -30.76 -60.62
CA CYS A 10 52.06 -30.62 -59.87
C CYS A 10 51.69 -29.14 -59.74
N TYR A 11 50.59 -28.75 -60.39
CA TYR A 11 49.90 -27.48 -60.17
C TYR A 11 49.28 -27.45 -58.76
N PHE A 12 49.59 -26.42 -57.98
CA PHE A 12 48.82 -26.06 -56.79
C PHE A 12 47.49 -25.44 -57.22
N VAL A 13 46.37 -26.10 -56.91
CA VAL A 13 45.03 -25.50 -56.95
C VAL A 13 44.72 -24.98 -55.55
N ILE A 14 44.78 -23.66 -55.37
CA ILE A 14 44.28 -23.00 -54.16
C ILE A 14 42.77 -22.85 -54.33
N LEU A 15 42.00 -23.69 -53.62
CA LEU A 15 40.56 -23.57 -53.47
C LEU A 15 40.29 -22.50 -52.39
N LEU A 16 39.93 -21.29 -52.83
CA LEU A 16 39.46 -20.20 -51.97
C LEU A 16 38.01 -20.46 -51.55
N LEU A 17 37.82 -21.13 -50.42
CA LEU A 17 36.56 -21.18 -49.68
C LEU A 17 36.51 -19.99 -48.70
N LEU A 18 36.03 -18.84 -49.15
CA LEU A 18 35.64 -17.76 -48.24
C LEU A 18 34.14 -17.89 -47.98
N GLY A 19 33.84 -18.52 -46.83
CA GLY A 19 32.49 -18.78 -46.36
C GLY A 19 31.68 -17.50 -46.18
N THR A 20 30.45 -17.54 -46.64
CA THR A 20 29.41 -16.58 -46.27
C THR A 20 29.12 -16.78 -44.78
N ALA A 21 29.58 -15.85 -43.93
CA ALA A 21 29.16 -15.79 -42.55
C ALA A 21 27.66 -15.43 -42.53
N VAL A 22 26.79 -16.45 -42.42
CA VAL A 22 25.38 -16.24 -42.11
C VAL A 22 25.32 -15.75 -40.68
N ILE A 23 25.16 -14.44 -40.50
CA ILE A 23 24.84 -13.85 -39.20
C ILE A 23 23.42 -14.28 -38.87
N VAL A 24 23.28 -15.40 -38.17
CA VAL A 24 22.02 -15.81 -37.55
C VAL A 24 21.79 -14.84 -36.41
N LYS A 25 20.95 -13.81 -36.63
CA LYS A 25 20.45 -13.00 -35.52
C LYS A 25 19.70 -13.96 -34.57
N PRO A 26 20.08 -14.03 -33.28
CA PRO A 26 19.30 -14.82 -32.33
C PRO A 26 17.86 -14.28 -32.36
N PRO A 27 16.84 -15.16 -32.30
CA PRO A 27 15.47 -14.71 -32.20
C PRO A 27 15.38 -13.80 -30.97
N ILE A 28 14.97 -12.55 -31.19
CA ILE A 28 14.59 -11.65 -30.11
C ILE A 28 13.40 -12.33 -29.44
N SER A 29 13.64 -12.98 -28.30
CA SER A 29 12.57 -13.46 -27.44
C SER A 29 11.77 -12.23 -27.06
N LYS A 30 10.55 -12.13 -27.59
CA LYS A 30 9.55 -11.18 -27.13
C LYS A 30 9.35 -11.50 -25.65
N ALA A 31 9.75 -10.59 -24.76
CA ALA A 31 9.46 -10.76 -23.34
C ALA A 31 7.96 -11.06 -23.21
N GLU A 32 7.61 -12.20 -22.62
CA GLU A 32 6.22 -12.43 -22.22
C GLU A 32 5.89 -11.31 -21.23
N GLU A 33 4.94 -10.44 -21.58
CA GLU A 33 4.32 -9.54 -20.61
C GLU A 33 3.62 -10.42 -19.58
N SER A 34 4.29 -10.68 -18.46
CA SER A 34 3.69 -11.39 -17.34
C SER A 34 2.66 -10.46 -16.71
N GLU A 35 1.39 -10.85 -16.75
CA GLU A 35 0.31 -10.14 -16.08
C GLU A 35 0.54 -10.14 -14.56
N VAL A 36 0.61 -8.95 -13.96
CA VAL A 36 0.72 -8.78 -12.50
C VAL A 36 -0.64 -8.43 -11.93
N ASN A 37 -1.24 -9.36 -11.19
CA ASN A 37 -2.50 -9.14 -10.50
C ASN A 37 -2.24 -8.50 -9.12
N ILE A 38 -2.72 -7.27 -8.92
CA ILE A 38 -2.73 -6.59 -7.62
C ILE A 38 -4.12 -6.72 -7.00
N THR A 39 -4.20 -7.13 -5.74
CA THR A 39 -5.46 -7.15 -4.99
C THR A 39 -5.46 -6.02 -3.97
N LEU A 40 -6.47 -5.14 -4.02
CA LEU A 40 -6.69 -4.10 -3.01
C LEU A 40 -7.83 -4.52 -2.09
N LEU A 41 -7.55 -4.61 -0.80
CA LEU A 41 -8.53 -4.79 0.26
C LEU A 41 -8.63 -3.50 1.07
N GLY A 42 -9.85 -3.11 1.42
CA GLY A 42 -10.12 -1.92 2.22
C GLY A 42 -11.06 -2.24 3.38
N THR A 43 -10.76 -1.67 4.55
CA THR A 43 -11.72 -1.51 5.65
C THR A 43 -11.99 -0.03 5.89
N ALA A 44 -13.11 0.26 6.55
CA ALA A 44 -13.52 1.59 6.97
C ALA A 44 -14.47 1.43 8.16
N ASP A 45 -14.60 2.47 8.99
CA ASP A 45 -15.66 2.58 10.00
C ASP A 45 -15.70 1.36 10.94
N ILE A 46 -14.53 0.80 11.27
CA ILE A 46 -14.46 -0.37 12.15
C ILE A 46 -14.92 0.00 13.57
N HIS A 47 -14.74 1.26 13.96
CA HIS A 47 -15.26 1.83 15.21
C HIS A 47 -14.98 0.96 16.43
N GLY A 48 -13.71 0.57 16.62
CA GLY A 48 -13.30 -0.22 17.77
C GLY A 48 -13.73 -1.69 17.76
N ARG A 49 -14.34 -2.21 16.69
CA ARG A 49 -14.76 -3.62 16.59
C ARG A 49 -13.59 -4.55 16.24
N PHE A 50 -12.61 -4.66 17.14
CA PHE A 50 -11.49 -5.60 16.97
C PHE A 50 -11.91 -7.07 17.16
N MET A 51 -12.87 -7.34 18.05
CA MET A 51 -13.44 -8.67 18.35
C MET A 51 -14.95 -8.70 18.11
N PRO A 52 -15.57 -9.88 17.91
CA PRO A 52 -17.02 -10.01 17.66
C PRO A 52 -17.81 -9.91 18.98
N TRP A 53 -17.65 -8.78 19.67
CA TRP A 53 -18.29 -8.48 20.95
C TRP A 53 -18.85 -7.07 20.92
N ASP A 54 -20.05 -6.91 21.48
CA ASP A 54 -20.65 -5.62 21.75
C ASP A 54 -20.55 -5.34 23.25
N TYR A 55 -19.74 -4.36 23.62
CA TYR A 55 -19.45 -4.07 25.04
C TYR A 55 -20.61 -3.37 25.76
N ALA A 56 -21.51 -2.71 25.02
CA ALA A 56 -22.68 -2.08 25.62
C ALA A 56 -23.76 -3.11 25.98
N LEU A 57 -23.93 -4.13 25.13
CA LEU A 57 -24.86 -5.23 25.37
C LEU A 57 -24.25 -6.38 26.18
N ASP A 58 -22.93 -6.35 26.40
CA ASP A 58 -22.14 -7.42 27.00
C ASP A 58 -22.42 -8.79 26.38
N GLY A 59 -22.31 -8.87 25.05
CA GLY A 59 -22.63 -10.09 24.31
C GLY A 59 -21.95 -10.20 22.96
N ALA A 60 -21.96 -11.42 22.42
CA ALA A 60 -21.38 -11.70 21.10
C ALA A 60 -22.13 -10.95 20.00
N ASN A 61 -21.37 -10.30 19.12
CA ASN A 61 -21.89 -9.66 17.92
C ASN A 61 -21.10 -10.14 16.71
N MET A 62 -21.71 -11.04 15.94
CA MET A 62 -21.06 -11.72 14.81
C MET A 62 -21.22 -10.98 13.47
N SER A 63 -21.78 -9.77 13.47
CA SER A 63 -22.03 -9.00 12.24
C SER A 63 -20.75 -8.53 11.55
N GLY A 64 -19.65 -8.41 12.28
CA GLY A 64 -18.34 -8.09 11.73
C GLY A 64 -17.34 -7.61 12.80
N SER A 65 -16.06 -7.94 12.59
CA SER A 65 -14.94 -7.48 13.42
C SER A 65 -13.61 -7.74 12.72
N LEU A 66 -12.53 -7.10 13.17
CA LEU A 66 -11.18 -7.33 12.62
C LEU A 66 -10.72 -8.79 12.74
N THR A 67 -11.02 -9.48 13.84
CA THR A 67 -10.67 -10.90 14.01
C THR A 67 -11.40 -11.81 13.01
N GLN A 68 -12.67 -11.52 12.68
CA GLN A 68 -13.37 -12.22 11.60
C GLN A 68 -12.76 -11.89 10.22
N LEU A 69 -12.50 -10.61 9.96
CA LEU A 69 -11.89 -10.15 8.71
C LEU A 69 -10.50 -10.75 8.48
N TYR A 70 -9.70 -10.93 9.54
CA TYR A 70 -8.37 -11.53 9.44
C TYR A 70 -8.39 -12.91 8.78
N THR A 71 -9.43 -13.72 9.03
CA THR A 71 -9.57 -15.04 8.40
C THR A 71 -9.69 -14.91 6.88
N VAL A 72 -10.53 -13.98 6.40
CA VAL A 72 -10.74 -13.74 4.97
C VAL A 72 -9.51 -13.11 4.33
N ILE A 73 -8.92 -12.10 4.96
CA ILE A 73 -7.71 -11.41 4.48
C ILE A 73 -6.54 -12.39 4.35
N LYS A 74 -6.36 -13.28 5.34
CA LYS A 74 -5.31 -14.31 5.29
C LYS A 74 -5.51 -15.24 4.10
N LYS A 75 -6.75 -15.66 3.83
CA LYS A 75 -7.07 -16.49 2.66
C LYS A 75 -6.76 -15.76 1.35
N VAL A 76 -7.21 -14.51 1.20
CA VAL A 76 -6.95 -13.70 -0.01
C VAL A 76 -5.45 -13.54 -0.25
N ARG A 77 -4.66 -13.29 0.80
CA ARG A 77 -3.19 -13.18 0.68
C ARG A 77 -2.48 -14.48 0.32
N GLN A 78 -3.05 -15.63 0.68
CA GLN A 78 -2.54 -16.94 0.23
C GLN A 78 -2.80 -17.15 -1.25
N GLU A 79 -3.95 -16.69 -1.75
CA GLU A 79 -4.33 -16.78 -3.17
C GLU A 79 -3.55 -15.76 -4.02
N ASN A 80 -3.30 -14.56 -3.51
CA ASN A 80 -2.50 -13.54 -4.16
C ASN A 80 -1.56 -12.81 -3.17
N PRO A 81 -0.23 -13.07 -3.18
CA PRO A 81 0.71 -12.37 -2.31
C PRO A 81 0.88 -10.88 -2.66
N ASN A 82 0.49 -10.45 -3.87
CA ASN A 82 0.48 -9.05 -4.29
C ASN A 82 -0.78 -8.32 -3.78
N THR A 83 -1.14 -8.53 -2.52
CA THR A 83 -2.28 -7.89 -1.86
C THR A 83 -1.83 -6.67 -1.05
N ILE A 84 -2.58 -5.58 -1.19
CA ILE A 84 -2.48 -4.35 -0.41
C ILE A 84 -3.71 -4.28 0.50
N LEU A 85 -3.52 -3.94 1.77
CA LEU A 85 -4.59 -3.76 2.75
C LEU A 85 -4.55 -2.34 3.31
N VAL A 86 -5.66 -1.62 3.19
CA VAL A 86 -5.79 -0.24 3.65
C VAL A 86 -6.99 -0.09 4.59
N ASP A 87 -6.91 0.89 5.49
CA ASP A 87 -8.04 1.34 6.31
C ASP A 87 -8.38 2.80 5.98
N ALA A 88 -9.67 3.11 5.84
CA ALA A 88 -10.17 4.43 5.48
C ALA A 88 -10.61 5.28 6.67
N GLY A 89 -10.29 4.88 7.91
CA GLY A 89 -10.51 5.70 9.09
C GLY A 89 -11.68 5.26 9.96
N ASP A 90 -11.91 6.04 11.02
CA ASP A 90 -12.89 5.80 12.07
C ASP A 90 -12.65 4.45 12.76
N THR A 91 -11.43 4.31 13.26
CA THR A 91 -10.87 3.07 13.80
C THR A 91 -10.78 3.10 15.32
N ILE A 92 -10.38 4.24 15.92
CA ILE A 92 -10.00 4.32 17.34
C ILE A 92 -11.09 4.88 18.27
N GLN A 93 -12.33 4.94 17.79
CA GLN A 93 -13.48 5.44 18.54
C GLN A 93 -14.67 4.50 18.37
N GLY A 94 -15.45 4.28 19.43
CA GLY A 94 -16.64 3.45 19.38
C GLY A 94 -16.40 2.05 19.95
N ASN A 95 -17.50 1.34 20.24
CA ASN A 95 -17.47 0.04 20.90
C ASN A 95 -16.55 -0.02 22.16
N SER A 96 -16.46 1.10 22.90
CA SER A 96 -15.63 1.27 24.11
C SER A 96 -14.11 1.12 23.91
N VAL A 97 -13.63 1.21 22.66
CA VAL A 97 -12.20 1.08 22.36
C VAL A 97 -11.38 2.26 22.88
N GLU A 98 -12.02 3.41 23.02
CA GLU A 98 -11.40 4.64 23.53
C GLU A 98 -10.90 4.51 24.96
N LEU A 99 -11.42 3.55 25.74
CA LEU A 99 -10.92 3.21 27.08
C LEU A 99 -9.46 2.71 27.07
N PHE A 100 -8.92 2.39 25.89
CA PHE A 100 -7.55 1.94 25.70
C PHE A 100 -6.61 3.03 25.17
N ASN A 101 -7.10 4.25 24.92
CA ASN A 101 -6.33 5.33 24.33
C ASN A 101 -5.12 5.77 25.18
N ASP A 102 -5.21 5.61 26.49
CA ASP A 102 -4.12 5.90 27.43
C ASP A 102 -3.19 4.71 27.69
N LYS A 103 -3.51 3.52 27.15
CA LYS A 103 -2.77 2.28 27.42
C LYS A 103 -1.54 2.16 26.51
N PRO A 104 -0.52 1.39 26.95
CA PRO A 104 0.67 1.14 26.12
C PRO A 104 0.38 0.35 24.84
N GLN A 105 -0.79 -0.31 24.79
CA GLN A 105 -1.24 -1.08 23.63
C GLN A 105 -2.71 -0.79 23.37
N SER A 106 -3.00 -0.11 22.26
CA SER A 106 -4.34 -0.02 21.70
C SER A 106 -4.70 -1.36 21.04
N PRO A 107 -5.86 -1.97 21.35
CA PRO A 107 -6.26 -3.23 20.75
C PRO A 107 -6.42 -3.12 19.22
N MET A 108 -6.83 -1.95 18.71
CA MET A 108 -6.91 -1.69 17.27
C MET A 108 -5.53 -1.69 16.63
N MET A 109 -4.56 -1.02 17.25
CA MET A 109 -3.20 -0.97 16.71
C MET A 109 -2.55 -2.35 16.75
N VAL A 110 -2.78 -3.15 17.79
CA VAL A 110 -2.35 -4.55 17.85
C VAL A 110 -2.96 -5.36 16.70
N ALA A 111 -4.28 -5.24 16.47
CA ALA A 111 -4.97 -5.95 15.41
C ALA A 111 -4.46 -5.52 14.01
N MET A 112 -4.45 -4.23 13.70
CA MET A 112 -4.00 -3.71 12.40
C MET A 112 -2.54 -4.06 12.11
N ASN A 113 -1.66 -3.99 13.11
CA ASN A 113 -0.26 -4.40 12.96
C ASN A 113 -0.14 -5.91 12.70
N THR A 114 -0.92 -6.73 13.39
CA THR A 114 -0.95 -8.20 13.19
C THR A 114 -1.50 -8.55 11.81
N MET A 115 -2.48 -7.79 11.35
CA MET A 115 -3.08 -7.91 10.03
C MET A 115 -2.18 -7.29 8.94
N GLY A 116 -1.11 -6.58 9.28
CA GLY A 116 -0.17 -6.00 8.32
C GLY A 116 -0.87 -5.06 7.33
N TYR A 117 -1.61 -4.07 7.83
CA TYR A 117 -2.11 -2.98 6.99
C TYR A 117 -0.95 -2.16 6.42
N ASP A 118 -1.07 -1.76 5.16
CA ASP A 118 -0.07 -0.95 4.46
C ASP A 118 -0.29 0.55 4.73
N ALA A 119 -1.56 1.01 4.75
CA ALA A 119 -1.93 2.40 4.99
C ALA A 119 -3.21 2.53 5.82
N TRP A 120 -3.31 3.63 6.58
CA TRP A 120 -4.47 4.03 7.37
C TRP A 120 -4.72 5.52 7.13
N ALA A 121 -5.80 5.86 6.44
CA ALA A 121 -6.26 7.24 6.36
C ALA A 121 -7.00 7.60 7.64
N PHE A 122 -6.71 8.76 8.24
CA PHE A 122 -7.48 9.22 9.39
C PHE A 122 -8.87 9.67 8.94
N GLY A 123 -9.90 9.12 9.58
CA GLY A 123 -11.28 9.55 9.52
C GLY A 123 -11.56 10.66 10.54
N ASN A 124 -12.82 11.08 10.66
CA ASN A 124 -13.18 12.19 11.54
C ASN A 124 -13.07 11.82 13.02
N HIS A 125 -13.38 10.58 13.39
CA HIS A 125 -13.41 10.15 14.78
C HIS A 125 -12.02 9.94 15.40
N GLU A 126 -10.96 9.91 14.59
CA GLU A 126 -9.59 9.94 15.09
C GLU A 126 -9.28 11.19 15.93
N PHE A 127 -9.99 12.31 15.71
CA PHE A 127 -9.72 13.59 16.37
C PHE A 127 -10.50 13.81 17.66
N ASN A 128 -11.49 12.97 17.99
CA ASN A 128 -12.42 13.18 19.11
C ASN A 128 -11.78 13.26 20.51
N PHE A 129 -10.52 12.86 20.65
CA PHE A 129 -9.82 12.78 21.95
C PHE A 129 -8.58 13.69 22.02
N GLY A 130 -8.48 14.64 21.09
CA GLY A 130 -7.37 15.58 20.99
C GLY A 130 -6.10 15.00 20.35
N LEU A 131 -5.25 15.91 19.86
CA LEU A 131 -4.07 15.56 19.07
C LEU A 131 -3.02 14.76 19.84
N ASP A 132 -2.89 14.98 21.15
CA ASP A 132 -1.95 14.23 21.99
C ASP A 132 -2.34 12.75 22.09
N THR A 133 -3.62 12.48 22.28
CA THR A 133 -4.16 11.12 22.31
C THR A 133 -4.03 10.46 20.94
N LEU A 134 -4.42 11.16 19.87
CA LEU A 134 -4.30 10.67 18.51
C LEU A 134 -2.84 10.32 18.17
N LYS A 135 -1.90 11.20 18.52
CA LYS A 135 -0.46 10.95 18.36
C LYS A 135 -0.03 9.69 19.10
N LYS A 136 -0.37 9.58 20.39
CA LYS A 136 0.00 8.42 21.23
C LYS A 136 -0.52 7.09 20.69
N VAL A 137 -1.75 7.05 20.18
CA VAL A 137 -2.33 5.82 19.61
C VAL A 137 -1.70 5.52 18.25
N SER A 138 -1.62 6.53 17.37
CA SER A 138 -1.10 6.34 16.01
C SER A 138 0.40 6.01 15.95
N GLU A 139 1.22 6.44 16.92
CA GLU A 139 2.63 6.04 17.03
C GLU A 139 2.83 4.53 17.26
N GLN A 140 1.78 3.81 17.67
CA GLN A 140 1.83 2.36 17.83
C GLN A 140 1.60 1.62 16.49
N TYR A 141 1.11 2.31 15.45
CA TYR A 141 0.88 1.73 14.13
C TYR A 141 2.18 1.60 13.36
N LYS A 142 2.39 0.45 12.70
CA LYS A 142 3.60 0.15 11.92
C LYS A 142 3.50 0.51 10.45
N GLY A 143 2.29 0.70 9.94
CA GLY A 143 2.03 1.12 8.56
C GLY A 143 2.17 2.63 8.37
N LYS A 144 1.54 3.17 7.32
CA LYS A 144 1.53 4.61 7.05
C LYS A 144 0.20 5.26 7.38
N THR A 145 0.23 6.27 8.26
CA THR A 145 -0.93 7.12 8.55
C THR A 145 -1.00 8.26 7.53
N LEU A 146 -2.18 8.54 6.98
CA LEU A 146 -2.39 9.52 5.91
C LEU A 146 -3.49 10.52 6.29
N ALA A 147 -3.26 11.81 6.03
CA ALA A 147 -4.27 12.87 6.13
C ALA A 147 -3.87 14.07 5.27
N GLY A 148 -4.03 13.93 3.94
CA GLY A 148 -3.42 14.82 2.96
C GLY A 148 -3.99 16.22 2.91
N ASN A 149 -5.24 16.43 3.33
CA ASN A 149 -5.87 17.74 3.33
C ASN A 149 -5.82 18.46 4.69
N ILE A 150 -5.03 17.96 5.65
CA ILE A 150 -4.89 18.57 6.97
C ILE A 150 -3.49 19.16 7.11
N TYR A 151 -3.44 20.43 7.49
CA TYR A 151 -2.23 21.22 7.62
C TYR A 151 -2.12 21.76 9.05
N LYS A 152 -0.90 22.05 9.48
CA LYS A 152 -0.66 22.93 10.62
C LYS A 152 -0.79 24.40 10.16
N GLU A 153 -1.01 25.32 11.09
CA GLU A 153 -1.07 26.76 10.79
C GLU A 153 0.18 27.32 10.11
N ASN A 154 1.35 26.72 10.36
CA ASN A 154 2.62 27.11 9.72
C ASN A 154 2.72 26.66 8.25
N GLY A 155 1.70 25.99 7.70
CA GLY A 155 1.63 25.54 6.31
C GLY A 155 2.23 24.15 6.05
N GLU A 156 2.85 23.51 7.04
CA GLU A 156 3.27 22.11 6.94
C GLU A 156 2.07 21.17 6.94
N ARG A 157 2.18 20.02 6.28
CA ARG A 157 1.15 18.99 6.42
C ARG A 157 1.17 18.38 7.83
N PHE A 158 -0.01 18.06 8.34
CA PHE A 158 -0.14 17.35 9.62
C PHE A 158 0.37 15.91 9.51
N LEU A 159 0.00 15.22 8.43
CA LEU A 159 0.49 13.90 8.05
C LEU A 159 0.84 13.85 6.55
N PRO A 160 1.60 12.84 6.10
CA PRO A 160 1.77 12.59 4.67
C PRO A 160 0.41 12.49 3.96
N ALA A 161 0.34 13.01 2.73
CA ALA A 161 -0.88 12.92 1.93
C ALA A 161 -1.04 11.56 1.25
N TYR A 162 0.09 10.93 0.93
CA TYR A 162 0.11 9.64 0.27
C TYR A 162 1.26 8.75 0.77
N THR A 163 1.18 7.49 0.40
CA THR A 163 2.32 6.56 0.40
C THR A 163 2.37 5.77 -0.89
N ILE A 164 3.51 5.17 -1.21
CA ILE A 164 3.67 4.29 -2.36
C ILE A 164 4.02 2.90 -1.83
N VAL A 165 3.22 1.90 -2.23
CA VAL A 165 3.45 0.49 -1.91
C VAL A 165 3.82 -0.24 -3.20
N GLU A 166 4.86 -1.06 -3.15
CA GLU A 166 5.29 -1.86 -4.31
C GLU A 166 4.91 -3.33 -4.12
N LYS A 167 4.23 -3.92 -5.12
CA LYS A 167 3.84 -5.34 -5.15
C LYS A 167 4.07 -5.88 -6.56
N GLY A 168 4.74 -7.02 -6.70
CA GLY A 168 5.04 -7.61 -8.01
C GLY A 168 5.76 -6.66 -8.99
N GLY A 169 6.59 -5.73 -8.48
CA GLY A 169 7.27 -4.71 -9.29
C GLY A 169 6.38 -3.52 -9.73
N ILE A 170 5.10 -3.51 -9.33
CA ILE A 170 4.16 -2.41 -9.61
C ILE A 170 4.07 -1.50 -8.38
N LYS A 171 4.29 -0.20 -8.59
CA LYS A 171 4.13 0.85 -7.57
C LYS A 171 2.68 1.35 -7.56
N VAL A 172 2.06 1.34 -6.40
CA VAL A 172 0.69 1.80 -6.17
C VAL A 172 0.72 2.98 -5.20
N GLY A 173 0.30 4.16 -5.68
CA GLY A 173 0.10 5.34 -4.85
C GLY A 173 -1.22 5.26 -4.09
N ILE A 174 -1.19 5.50 -2.78
CA ILE A 174 -2.36 5.50 -1.90
C ILE A 174 -2.46 6.89 -1.28
N ILE A 175 -3.51 7.64 -1.62
CA ILE A 175 -3.78 8.98 -1.10
C ILE A 175 -4.86 8.88 -0.03
N GLY A 176 -4.61 9.47 1.15
CA GLY A 176 -5.57 9.53 2.25
C GLY A 176 -6.05 10.96 2.47
N MET A 177 -7.36 11.14 2.64
CA MET A 177 -8.00 12.44 2.86
C MET A 177 -9.04 12.30 3.96
N ASN A 178 -9.39 13.42 4.58
CA ASN A 178 -10.44 13.51 5.58
C ASN A 178 -11.58 14.44 5.09
N THR A 179 -12.76 14.28 5.65
CA THR A 179 -13.86 15.22 5.43
C THR A 179 -13.52 16.61 5.97
N PRO A 180 -13.84 17.70 5.25
CA PRO A 180 -13.66 19.06 5.79
C PRO A 180 -14.58 19.34 6.98
N MET A 181 -15.60 18.51 7.18
CA MET A 181 -16.58 18.66 8.26
C MET A 181 -15.99 18.44 9.66
N ILE A 182 -14.78 17.89 9.80
CA ILE A 182 -14.14 17.76 11.13
C ILE A 182 -14.03 19.10 11.86
N SER A 183 -13.85 20.20 11.11
CA SER A 183 -13.84 21.56 11.65
C SER A 183 -15.16 21.94 12.31
N ASP A 184 -16.29 21.43 11.79
CA ASP A 184 -17.61 21.65 12.35
C ASP A 184 -17.94 20.65 13.46
N PHE A 185 -17.51 19.38 13.32
CA PHE A 185 -17.77 18.33 14.30
C PHE A 185 -17.02 18.56 15.63
N GLU A 186 -15.78 19.05 15.56
CA GLU A 186 -14.96 19.39 16.73
C GLU A 186 -15.14 20.84 17.18
N LYS A 187 -16.11 21.57 16.61
CA LYS A 187 -16.35 22.97 16.94
C LYS A 187 -16.70 23.15 18.42
N GLY A 188 -15.92 24.00 19.10
CA GLY A 188 -16.09 24.25 20.54
C GLY A 188 -15.26 23.34 21.44
N THR A 189 -14.44 22.46 20.84
CA THR A 189 -13.34 21.77 21.52
C THR A 189 -12.00 22.44 21.18
N ASP A 190 -10.93 21.99 21.82
CA ASP A 190 -9.53 22.31 21.49
C ASP A 190 -8.86 21.19 20.67
N HIS A 191 -9.62 20.18 20.22
CA HIS A 191 -9.06 18.95 19.65
C HIS A 191 -8.41 19.12 18.28
N LEU A 192 -8.71 20.20 17.57
CA LEU A 192 -8.12 20.56 16.27
C LEU A 192 -7.27 21.83 16.35
N ASP A 193 -6.95 22.32 17.55
CA ASP A 193 -6.18 23.56 17.72
C ASP A 193 -4.85 23.49 16.94
N GLY A 194 -4.58 24.55 16.17
CA GLY A 194 -3.40 24.64 15.32
C GLY A 194 -3.48 23.86 14.00
N LEU A 195 -4.63 23.25 13.67
CA LEU A 195 -4.86 22.57 12.39
C LEU A 195 -5.78 23.35 11.46
N VAL A 196 -5.50 23.24 10.16
CA VAL A 196 -6.26 23.85 9.06
C VAL A 196 -6.65 22.74 8.09
N VAL A 197 -7.96 22.56 7.90
CA VAL A 197 -8.52 21.53 7.02
C VAL A 197 -8.89 22.14 5.67
N LYS A 198 -8.37 21.56 4.60
CA LYS A 198 -8.59 22.04 3.22
C LYS A 198 -9.57 21.13 2.48
N ASN A 199 -10.02 21.63 1.32
CA ASN A 199 -10.91 20.88 0.44
C ASN A 199 -10.21 19.60 -0.08
N PRO A 200 -10.73 18.40 0.20
CA PRO A 200 -10.07 17.15 -0.14
C PRO A 200 -9.99 16.91 -1.66
N VAL A 201 -10.93 17.43 -2.45
CA VAL A 201 -10.92 17.27 -3.91
C VAL A 201 -9.76 18.06 -4.53
N GLU A 202 -9.55 19.29 -4.08
CA GLU A 202 -8.46 20.12 -4.58
C GLU A 202 -7.09 19.61 -4.13
N GLU A 203 -6.96 19.12 -2.89
CA GLU A 203 -5.72 18.49 -2.44
C GLU A 203 -5.46 17.17 -3.17
N THR A 204 -6.46 16.32 -3.40
CA THR A 204 -6.29 15.08 -4.17
C THR A 204 -5.75 15.35 -5.58
N LYS A 205 -6.27 16.37 -6.27
CA LYS A 205 -5.76 16.76 -7.60
C LYS A 205 -4.29 17.22 -7.57
N LYS A 206 -3.83 17.81 -6.47
CA LYS A 206 -2.42 18.18 -6.30
C LYS A 206 -1.56 16.94 -6.11
N GLU A 207 -1.99 16.01 -5.24
CA GLU A 207 -1.22 14.79 -4.99
C GLU A 207 -1.10 13.90 -6.22
N ILE A 208 -2.17 13.78 -7.03
CA ILE A 208 -2.11 13.01 -8.29
C ILE A 208 -1.01 13.57 -9.21
N LYS A 209 -0.89 14.89 -9.32
CA LYS A 209 0.17 15.53 -10.14
C LYS A 209 1.57 15.35 -9.58
N GLU A 210 1.72 15.17 -8.27
CA GLU A 210 3.03 14.86 -7.66
C GLU A 210 3.45 13.40 -7.86
N LEU A 211 2.49 12.51 -8.15
CA LEU A 211 2.71 11.08 -8.40
C LEU A 211 2.95 10.73 -9.87
N GLU A 212 2.63 11.64 -10.80
CA GLU A 212 2.89 11.54 -12.25
C GLU A 212 4.32 11.94 -12.62
#